data_AF-A0A931HMR1-F1
#
_entry.id   AF-A0A931HMR1-F1
#
_cell.length_a   1.000
_cell.length_b   1.000
_cell.length_c   1.000
_cell.angle_alpha   90.00
_cell.angle_beta   90.00
_cell.angle_gamma   90.00
#
_symmetry.space_group_name_H-M   'P 1'
#
loop_
_entity.id
_entity.type
_entity.pdbx_description
1 polymer ?
#
loop_
_entity_poly.entity_id
_entity_poly.type
_entity_poly.pdbx_seq_one_letter_code
_entity_poly.pdbx_strand_id
1 'polypeptide(L)' 'MGRGRAKAKQTKVARQLKYSSPSTDFESLQRELSGGEPISHRDEVFAEQRSGWDDDSDDDWRR' A
#
# COMPACT_ATOMS: atom_id res chain seq x y z
N MET A 1 -9.94 25.62 34.61
CA MET A 1 -10.94 24.52 34.52
C MET A 1 -11.26 24.02 33.08
N GLY A 2 -10.46 24.30 32.04
CA GLY A 2 -10.83 23.95 30.65
C GLY A 2 -10.10 22.74 30.01
N ARG A 3 -9.02 22.24 30.62
CA ARG A 3 -8.14 21.24 29.97
C ARG A 3 -8.77 19.85 29.79
N GLY A 4 -9.61 19.40 30.74
CA GLY A 4 -10.25 18.08 30.67
C GLY A 4 -11.19 17.91 29.47
N ARG A 5 -11.94 18.96 29.12
CA ARG A 5 -12.85 18.95 27.97
C ARG A 5 -12.09 18.92 26.64
N ALA A 6 -11.02 19.70 26.54
CA ALA A 6 -10.16 19.71 25.35
C ALA A 6 -9.49 18.34 25.16
N LYS A 7 -8.95 17.74 26.23
CA LYS A 7 -8.35 16.40 26.19
C LYS A 7 -9.36 15.34 25.75
N ALA A 8 -10.58 15.36 26.31
CA ALA A 8 -11.64 14.43 25.91
C ALA A 8 -12.00 14.55 24.42
N LYS A 9 -12.13 15.78 23.90
CA LYS A 9 -12.37 16.03 22.46
C LYS A 9 -11.23 15.49 21.60
N GLN A 10 -9.98 15.76 21.96
CA GLN A 10 -8.82 15.27 21.22
C GLN A 10 -8.74 13.74 21.21
N THR A 11 -8.97 13.07 22.35
CA THR A 11 -8.98 11.60 22.40
C THR A 11 -10.08 11.00 21.53
N LYS A 12 -11.26 11.63 21.47
CA LYS A 12 -12.35 11.19 20.59
C LYS A 12 -11.94 11.30 19.11
N VAL A 13 -11.39 12.46 18.70
CA VAL A 13 -10.92 12.69 17.33
C VAL A 13 -9.79 11.72 16.96
N ALA A 14 -8.81 11.52 17.85
CA ALA A 14 -7.71 10.60 17.61
C ALA A 14 -8.17 9.14 17.45
N ARG A 15 -9.16 8.70 18.24
CA ARG A 15 -9.75 7.36 18.08
C ARG A 15 -10.51 7.24 16.76
N GLN A 16 -11.27 8.27 16.38
CA GLN A 16 -11.92 8.28 15.07
C GLN A 16 -10.89 8.20 13.95
N LEU A 17 -9.81 8.95 13.99
CA LEU A 17 -8.75 8.87 12.98
C LEU A 17 -8.03 7.51 12.95
N LYS A 18 -7.75 6.94 14.13
CA LYS A 18 -7.04 5.66 14.23
C LYS A 18 -7.88 4.48 13.73
N TYR A 19 -9.18 4.50 14.00
CA TYR A 19 -10.08 3.37 13.75
C TYR A 19 -11.11 3.65 12.65
N SER A 20 -11.08 4.82 12.01
CA SER A 20 -11.83 5.08 10.79
C SER A 20 -11.10 4.37 9.67
N SER A 21 -11.66 3.25 9.22
CA SER A 21 -11.32 2.74 7.89
C SER A 21 -11.88 3.72 6.87
N PRO A 22 -11.07 4.25 5.94
CA PRO A 22 -11.62 4.90 4.76
C PRO A 22 -12.57 3.92 4.08
N SER A 23 -13.75 4.39 3.68
CA SER A 23 -14.59 3.64 2.73
C SER A 23 -13.94 3.76 1.36
N THR A 24 -13.21 2.73 0.96
CA THR A 24 -12.69 2.61 -0.40
C THR A 24 -13.84 2.23 -1.33
N ASP A 25 -14.03 3.00 -2.40
CA ASP A 25 -14.95 2.61 -3.46
C ASP A 25 -14.29 1.50 -4.30
N PHE A 26 -14.75 0.27 -4.09
CA PHE A 26 -14.20 -0.90 -4.78
C PHE A 26 -14.55 -0.90 -6.27
N GLU A 27 -15.64 -0.25 -6.68
CA GLU A 27 -16.05 -0.21 -8.08
C GLU A 27 -15.09 0.64 -8.92
N SER A 28 -14.72 1.83 -8.42
CA SER A 28 -13.71 2.67 -9.08
C SER A 28 -12.33 2.00 -9.12
N LEU A 29 -11.91 1.37 -8.01
CA LEU A 29 -10.65 0.63 -7.97
C LEU A 29 -10.62 -0.52 -8.98
N GLN A 30 -11.70 -1.28 -9.09
CA GLN A 30 -11.80 -2.37 -10.06
C GLN A 30 -11.78 -1.84 -11.50
N ARG A 31 -12.44 -0.71 -11.78
CA ARG A 31 -12.41 -0.07 -13.10
C ARG A 31 -11.00 0.42 -13.47
N GLU A 32 -10.24 0.95 -12.52
CA GLU A 32 -8.85 1.36 -12.74
C GLU A 32 -7.95 0.15 -13.03
N LEU A 33 -8.05 -0.91 -12.22
CA LEU A 33 -7.29 -2.15 -12.41
C LEU A 33 -7.66 -2.93 -13.68
N SER A 34 -8.93 -2.93 -14.07
CA SER A 34 -9.40 -3.63 -15.28
C SER A 34 -9.28 -2.79 -16.55
N GLY A 35 -9.12 -1.47 -16.42
CA GLY A 35 -9.26 -0.49 -17.51
C GLY A 35 -7.97 0.03 -18.13
N GLY A 36 -6.78 -0.41 -17.70
CA GLY A 36 -5.53 0.11 -18.25
C GLY A 36 -4.33 -0.77 -18.04
N GLU A 37 -3.91 -1.46 -19.10
CA GLU A 37 -2.50 -1.76 -19.34
C GLU A 37 -1.90 -0.55 -20.09
N PRO A 38 -1.20 0.35 -19.39
CA PRO A 38 0.08 0.80 -19.87
C PRO A 38 1.09 0.11 -18.97
N ILE A 39 1.82 -0.86 -19.51
CA ILE A 39 3.05 -1.39 -18.92
C ILE A 39 3.80 -0.20 -18.35
N SER A 40 3.75 -0.05 -17.02
CA SER A 40 4.41 1.07 -16.39
C SER A 40 5.89 0.73 -16.45
N HIS A 41 6.77 1.69 -16.75
CA HIS A 41 8.22 1.44 -16.66
C HIS A 41 8.64 0.82 -15.32
N ARG A 42 7.81 0.98 -14.28
CA ARG A 42 7.99 0.36 -12.99
C ARG A 42 7.79 -1.16 -13.01
N ASP A 43 6.89 -1.69 -13.84
CA ASP A 43 6.69 -3.13 -14.03
C ASP A 43 7.83 -3.77 -14.83
N GLU A 44 8.35 -3.07 -15.86
CA GLU A 44 9.55 -3.52 -16.60
C GLU A 44 10.77 -3.60 -15.67
N VAL A 45 11.01 -2.56 -14.86
CA VAL A 45 12.09 -2.53 -13.87
C VAL A 45 11.89 -3.57 -12.77
N PHE A 46 10.64 -3.90 -12.41
CA PHE A 46 10.35 -4.97 -11.45
C PHE A 46 10.62 -6.36 -12.03
N ALA A 47 10.25 -6.57 -13.30
CA ALA A 47 10.51 -7.81 -14.02
C ALA A 47 12.01 -8.06 -14.20
N GLU A 48 12.77 -7.04 -14.61
CA GLU A 48 14.22 -7.15 -14.83
C GLU A 48 14.99 -7.36 -13.52
N GLN A 49 14.60 -6.68 -12.44
CA GLN A 49 15.15 -6.98 -11.11
C GLN A 49 14.86 -8.43 -10.71
N ARG A 50 13.62 -8.90 -10.86
CA ARG A 50 13.23 -10.27 -10.50
C ARG A 50 14.04 -11.31 -11.27
N SER A 51 14.30 -11.10 -12.56
CA SER A 51 15.14 -12.01 -13.34
C SER A 51 16.60 -12.06 -12.87
N GLY A 52 17.16 -10.95 -12.38
CA GLY A 52 18.55 -10.91 -11.91
C GLY A 52 18.80 -11.67 -10.60
N TRP A 53 17.78 -11.82 -9.75
CA TRP A 53 17.90 -12.58 -8.49
C TRP A 53 17.69 -14.10 -8.68
N ASP A 54 16.84 -14.50 -9.63
CA ASP A 54 16.60 -15.92 -9.95
C ASP A 54 17.87 -16.56 -10.57
N ASP A 55 18.59 -15.85 -11.45
CA ASP A 55 19.79 -16.39 -12.14
C ASP A 55 21.00 -16.59 -11.20
N ASP A 56 21.25 -15.66 -10.28
CA ASP A 56 22.39 -15.73 -9.34
C ASP A 56 22.11 -16.66 -8.13
N SER A 57 20.84 -16.80 -7.73
CA SER A 57 20.49 -17.67 -6.60
C SER A 57 20.58 -19.16 -6.95
N ASP A 58 20.21 -19.59 -8.16
CA ASP A 58 20.23 -21.01 -8.56
C ASP A 58 21.66 -21.60 -8.59
N ASP A 59 22.68 -20.78 -8.84
CA ASP A 59 24.09 -21.21 -8.89
C ASP A 59 24.73 -21.33 -7.48
N ASP A 60 24.38 -20.47 -6.51
CA ASP A 60 24.91 -20.51 -5.13
C ASP A 60 24.40 -21.72 -4.33
N TRP A 61 23.17 -22.19 -4.60
CA TRP A 61 22.60 -23.40 -3.95
C TRP A 61 23.11 -24.72 -4.52
N ARG A 62 23.84 -24.71 -5.64
CA ARG A 62 24.35 -25.92 -6.33
C ARG A 62 25.80 -26.26 -6.00
N ARG A 63 26.46 -25.49 -5.14
CA ARG A 63 27.88 -25.65 -4.79
C ARG A 63 28.14 -26.56 -3.59
#